data_AF-A0A6I6JFE8-F1
#
_entry.id   AF-A0A6I6JFE8-F1
#
_cell.length_a   1.000
_cell.length_b   1.000
_cell.length_c   1.000
_cell.angle_alpha   90.00
_cell.angle_beta   90.00
_cell.angle_gamma   90.00
#
_symmetry.space_group_name_H-M   'P 1'
#
loop_
_entity.id
_entity.type
_entity.pdbx_description
1 polymer ?
#
loop_
_entity_poly.entity_id
_entity_poly.type
_entity_poly.pdbx_seq_one_letter_code
_entity_poly.pdbx_strand_id
1 'polypeptide(L)' 'MKGYDERRAFGAADIETERVLDEFDATESERSRREEAAERRRKIARLKQEVRSGEYKADVHDIARLLTSAMDPTL' A
#
# COMPACT_ATOMS: atom_id res chain seq x y z
N MET A 1 10.81 58.31 -14.28
CA MET A 1 11.10 57.39 -13.16
C MET A 1 9.79 57.11 -12.45
N LYS A 2 9.12 55.99 -12.75
CA LYS A 2 7.81 55.62 -12.20
C LYS A 2 7.99 54.27 -11.53
N GLY A 3 7.88 54.23 -10.20
CA GLY A 3 8.03 53.02 -9.39
C GLY A 3 6.87 52.07 -9.67
N TYR A 4 7.20 50.78 -9.82
CA TYR A 4 6.22 49.71 -9.97
C TYR A 4 5.74 49.27 -8.58
N ASP A 5 4.43 49.20 -8.46
CA ASP A 5 3.68 48.78 -7.29
C ASP A 5 3.77 47.26 -7.17
N GLU A 6 4.54 46.77 -6.20
CA GLU A 6 4.48 45.40 -5.74
C GLU A 6 3.19 45.23 -4.94
N ARG A 7 2.22 44.50 -5.49
CA ARG A 7 1.43 43.48 -4.75
C ARG A 7 0.30 42.89 -5.60
N ARG A 8 0.08 41.59 -5.37
CA ARG A 8 -1.07 40.74 -5.71
C ARG A 8 -1.06 40.10 -7.11
N ALA A 9 -0.35 38.98 -7.18
CA ALA A 9 -0.73 37.86 -8.06
C ALA A 9 -0.38 36.51 -7.42
N PHE A 10 -0.60 36.36 -6.11
CA PHE A 10 -0.72 35.05 -5.46
C PHE A 10 -2.20 34.69 -5.49
N GLY A 11 -2.64 33.71 -6.28
CA GLY A 11 -4.05 33.32 -6.19
C GLY A 11 -4.68 32.46 -7.29
N ALA A 12 -3.94 31.95 -8.28
CA ALA A 12 -4.56 31.06 -9.27
C ALA A 12 -3.68 29.87 -9.71
N ALA A 13 -2.35 30.04 -9.79
CA ALA A 13 -1.46 28.98 -10.28
C ALA A 13 -1.11 27.90 -9.23
N ASP A 14 -1.12 28.24 -7.93
CA ASP A 14 -0.73 27.30 -6.87
C ASP A 14 -1.82 26.29 -6.49
N ILE A 15 -3.08 26.55 -6.85
CA ILE A 15 -4.21 25.66 -6.50
C ILE A 15 -4.34 24.49 -7.49
N GLU A 16 -3.95 24.68 -8.75
CA GLU A 16 -4.04 23.63 -9.77
C GLU A 16 -2.92 22.59 -9.64
N THR A 17 -1.74 22.98 -9.17
CA THR A 17 -0.60 22.06 -9.03
C THR A 17 -0.76 21.10 -7.86
N GLU A 18 -1.21 21.55 -6.70
CA GLU A 18 -1.44 20.69 -5.53
C GLU A 18 -2.56 19.66 -5.79
N ARG A 19 -3.66 20.09 -6.44
CA ARG A 19 -4.80 19.21 -6.72
C ARG A 19 -4.49 18.09 -7.70
N VAL A 20 -3.62 18.37 -8.68
CA VAL A 20 -3.14 17.37 -9.64
C VAL A 20 -2.21 16.38 -8.93
N LEU A 21 -1.28 16.84 -8.08
CA LEU A 21 -0.38 15.96 -7.34
C LEU A 21 -1.14 15.00 -6.40
N ASP A 22 -2.15 15.47 -5.69
CA ASP A 22 -3.01 14.63 -4.83
C ASP A 22 -3.76 13.55 -5.63
N GLU A 23 -4.22 13.87 -6.84
CA GLU A 23 -4.91 12.91 -7.72
C GLU A 23 -3.94 11.85 -8.26
N PHE A 24 -2.72 12.24 -8.63
CA PHE A 24 -1.67 11.30 -9.03
C PHE A 24 -1.28 10.36 -7.88
N ASP A 25 -1.04 10.89 -6.67
CA ASP A 25 -0.69 10.09 -5.48
C ASP A 25 -1.81 9.11 -5.08
N ALA A 26 -3.08 9.50 -5.24
CA ALA A 26 -4.22 8.61 -5.01
C ALA A 26 -4.25 7.44 -6.01
N THR A 27 -3.95 7.68 -7.29
CA THR A 27 -3.91 6.62 -8.31
C THR A 27 -2.73 5.67 -8.13
N GLU A 28 -1.56 6.18 -7.71
CA GLU A 28 -0.39 5.35 -7.38
C GLU A 28 -0.66 4.48 -6.14
N SER A 29 -1.31 5.04 -5.12
CA SER A 29 -1.70 4.32 -3.91
C SER A 29 -2.68 3.17 -4.21
N GLU A 30 -3.66 3.38 -5.09
CA GLU A 30 -4.56 2.31 -5.51
C GLU A 30 -3.87 1.23 -6.34
N ARG A 31 -2.96 1.64 -7.23
CA ARG A 31 -2.19 0.72 -8.06
C ARG A 31 -1.26 -0.15 -7.21
N SER A 32 -0.55 0.45 -6.26
CA SER A 32 0.29 -0.25 -5.29
C SER A 32 -0.51 -1.28 -4.49
N ARG A 33 -1.68 -0.91 -3.95
CA ARG A 33 -2.56 -1.87 -3.24
C ARG A 33 -3.04 -3.03 -4.12
N ARG A 34 -3.33 -2.78 -5.40
CA ARG A 34 -3.72 -3.84 -6.35
C ARG A 34 -2.56 -4.77 -6.65
N GLU A 35 -1.35 -4.23 -6.81
CA GLU A 35 -0.13 -4.99 -7.03
C GLU A 35 0.21 -5.84 -5.79
N GLU A 36 0.12 -5.29 -4.57
CA GLU A 36 0.25 -6.02 -3.31
C GLU A 36 -0.79 -7.15 -3.19
N ALA A 37 -2.05 -6.88 -3.53
CA ALA A 37 -3.11 -7.89 -3.50
C ALA A 37 -2.87 -9.02 -4.49
N ALA A 38 -2.31 -8.72 -5.67
CA ALA A 38 -1.94 -9.73 -6.66
C ALA A 38 -0.72 -10.55 -6.19
N GLU A 39 0.28 -9.91 -5.63
CA GLU A 39 1.46 -10.58 -5.05
C GLU A 39 1.06 -11.50 -3.89
N ARG A 40 0.20 -11.03 -2.99
CA ARG A 40 -0.34 -11.82 -1.89
C ARG A 40 -1.08 -13.06 -2.40
N ARG A 41 -1.89 -12.93 -3.45
CA ARG A 41 -2.57 -14.09 -4.08
C ARG A 41 -1.56 -15.12 -4.62
N ARG A 42 -0.50 -14.67 -5.28
CA ARG A 42 0.57 -15.56 -5.79
C ARG A 42 1.29 -16.29 -4.66
N LYS A 43 1.65 -15.57 -3.59
CA LYS A 43 2.28 -16.15 -2.39
C LYS A 43 1.39 -17.22 -1.77
N ILE A 44 0.09 -16.95 -1.58
CA ILE A 44 -0.87 -17.92 -1.03
C ILE A 44 -0.99 -19.15 -1.94
N ALA A 45 -1.05 -18.97 -3.26
CA ALA A 45 -1.16 -20.08 -4.20
C ALA A 45 0.06 -21.00 -4.13
N ARG A 46 1.27 -20.42 -4.05
CA ARG A 46 2.52 -21.17 -3.87
C ARG A 46 2.55 -21.92 -2.54
N LEU A 47 2.24 -21.26 -1.43
CA LEU A 47 2.13 -21.88 -0.10
C LEU A 47 1.16 -23.07 -0.11
N LYS A 48 -0.01 -22.92 -0.74
CA LYS A 48 -0.98 -24.03 -0.88
C LYS A 48 -0.41 -25.21 -1.66
N GLN A 49 0.40 -24.95 -2.68
CA GLN A 49 1.04 -26.01 -3.46
C GLN A 49 2.10 -26.73 -2.62
N GLU A 50 2.98 -26.00 -1.94
CA GLU A 50 4.03 -26.56 -1.06
C GLU A 50 3.42 -27.40 0.08
N VAL A 51 2.30 -26.97 0.65
CA VAL A 51 1.56 -27.75 1.65
C VAL A 51 1.00 -29.04 1.06
N ARG A 52 0.44 -28.98 -0.17
CA ARG A 52 -0.12 -30.17 -0.84
C ARG A 52 0.95 -31.15 -1.31
N SER A 53 2.13 -30.67 -1.72
CA SER A 53 3.26 -31.53 -2.09
C SER A 53 3.96 -32.13 -0.86
N GLY A 54 3.68 -31.62 0.34
CA GLY A 54 4.37 -32.02 1.58
C GLY A 54 5.77 -31.42 1.72
N GLU A 55 6.14 -30.48 0.85
CA GLU A 55 7.44 -29.80 0.87
C GLU A 55 7.46 -28.59 1.82
N TYR A 56 6.28 -28.13 2.24
CA TYR A 56 6.17 -27.04 3.21
C TYR A 56 6.75 -27.43 4.56
N LYS A 57 7.71 -26.63 5.04
CA LYS A 57 8.31 -26.76 6.36
C LYS A 57 7.92 -25.56 7.21
N ALA A 58 7.02 -25.79 8.17
CA ALA A 58 6.65 -24.76 9.13
C ALA A 58 7.86 -24.40 10.00
N ASP A 59 8.08 -23.11 10.21
CA ASP A 59 9.06 -22.63 11.16
C ASP A 59 8.44 -22.38 12.55
N VAL A 60 9.29 -21.99 13.51
CA VAL A 60 8.85 -21.70 14.88
C VAL A 60 7.83 -20.56 14.92
N HIS A 61 7.96 -19.58 14.03
CA HIS A 61 7.06 -18.43 13.97
C HIS A 61 5.68 -18.84 13.45
N ASP A 62 5.62 -19.70 12.43
CA ASP A 62 4.37 -20.27 11.91
C ASP A 62 3.61 -21.05 12.98
N ILE A 63 4.33 -21.87 13.76
CA ILE A 63 3.76 -22.64 14.86
C ILE A 63 3.26 -21.70 15.97
N ALA A 64 4.07 -20.71 16.37
CA ALA A 64 3.67 -19.74 17.37
C ALA A 64 2.41 -18.98 16.94
N ARG A 65 2.34 -18.55 15.68
CA ARG A 65 1.17 -17.87 15.13
C ARG A 65 -0.06 -18.75 15.16
N LEU A 66 0.07 -20.02 14.77
CA LEU A 66 -1.03 -20.98 14.81
C LEU A 66 -1.56 -21.18 16.25
N LEU A 67 -0.66 -21.32 17.22
CA LEU A 67 -1.03 -21.46 18.63
C LEU A 67 -1.73 -20.21 19.15
N THR A 68 -1.19 -19.02 18.86
CA THR A 68 -1.82 -17.75 19.25
C THR A 68 -3.22 -17.62 18.68
N SER A 69 -3.41 -17.88 17.38
CA SER A 69 -4.73 -17.84 16.74
C SER A 69 -5.71 -18.88 17.30
N ALA A 70 -5.21 -20.03 17.78
CA ALA A 70 -6.05 -21.04 18.42
C ALA A 70 -6.45 -20.67 19.85
N MET A 71 -5.60 -19.93 20.56
CA MET A 71 -5.85 -19.49 21.94
C MET A 71 -6.75 -18.25 22.02
N ASP A 72 -6.69 -17.36 21.03
CA ASP A 72 -7.55 -16.18 20.94
C ASP A 72 -8.14 -16.07 19.52
N PRO A 73 -9.35 -16.61 19.31
CA PRO A 73 -10.02 -16.55 18.01
C PRO A 73 -10.58 -15.16 17.68
N THR A 74 -10.39 -14.15 18.54
CA THR A 74 -10.86 -12.77 18.33
C THR A 74 -9.76 -11.79 17.85
N LEU A 75 -8.52 -12.26 17.71
CA LEU A 75 -7.40 -11.55 17.07
C LEU A 75 -7.35 -11.79 15.55
#